data_AF-A0A0A9AHZ2-F1
#
_entry.id   AF-A0A0A9AHZ2-F1
#
_cell.length_a   1.000
_cell.length_b   1.000
_cell.length_c   1.000
_cell.angle_alpha   90.00
_cell.angle_beta   90.00
_cell.angle_gamma   90.00
#
_symmetry.space_group_name_H-M   'P 1'
#
loop_
_entity.id
_entity.type
_entity.pdbx_description
1 polymer ?
#
loop_
_entity_poly.entity_id
_entity_poly.type
_entity_poly.pdbx_seq_one_letter_code
_entity_poly.pdbx_strand_id
1 'polypeptide(L)'
;MASAGARARPLMRLVTMSGAPILRQLHLEERLLRHTGDNWCIINDGTTPPTIVMGVSGRVSELVEIQPVLRDRVPVVRRFSGGGTVIVDQGTMFVTLICNKTAVDGLQPFPRDIMSWTSKLYGKVFEGFGEFHLRENDYAFNHLKFGGNAQSITKNRWVHHTSFLWDYDVKNMDYLKIPKRAPEYRLERNHTDFLCRMKEYMPSRSVFTDRVITALREHFSVKPTDLETVLSDDEEFVPSTKLLSEQDLEEIISSKESIRVHKVQA
;
A
#
# COMPACT_ATOMS: atom_id res chain seq x y z
N MET A 1 -2.56 -2.61 46.97
CA MET A 1 -2.70 -2.94 45.54
C MET A 1 -2.34 -1.70 44.75
N ALA A 2 -1.14 -1.67 44.16
CA ALA A 2 -0.72 -0.55 43.31
C ALA A 2 -1.55 -0.61 42.02
N SER A 3 -2.31 0.44 41.73
CA SER A 3 -2.90 0.63 40.42
C SER A 3 -1.75 0.67 39.40
N ALA A 4 -1.69 -0.31 38.50
CA ALA A 4 -0.82 -0.24 37.35
C ALA A 4 -1.18 1.06 36.59
N GLY A 5 -0.34 2.08 36.70
CA GLY A 5 -0.58 3.35 36.03
C GLY A 5 -0.71 3.08 34.54
N ALA A 6 -1.85 3.44 33.95
CA ALA A 6 -2.06 3.30 32.51
C ALA A 6 -0.92 4.05 31.80
N ARG A 7 -0.02 3.30 31.15
CA ARG A 7 1.09 3.87 30.41
C ARG A 7 0.50 4.81 29.34
N ALA A 8 1.01 6.03 29.26
CA ALA A 8 0.52 7.00 28.28
C ALA A 8 0.66 6.39 26.86
N ARG A 9 -0.45 6.42 26.09
CA ARG A 9 -0.46 5.91 24.71
C ARG A 9 0.56 6.69 23.87
N PRO A 10 1.36 6.03 23.01
CA PRO A 10 2.27 6.72 22.10
C PRO A 10 1.53 7.69 21.19
N LEU A 11 2.17 8.81 20.84
CA LEU A 11 1.61 9.78 19.89
C LEU A 11 1.63 9.18 18.47
N MET A 12 0.52 9.34 17.76
CA MET A 12 0.36 9.07 16.33
C MET A 12 -0.04 10.37 15.63
N ARG A 13 0.82 10.87 14.74
CA ARG A 13 0.54 12.07 13.94
C ARG A 13 -0.26 11.66 12.72
N LEU A 14 -1.41 12.28 12.54
CA LEU A 14 -2.33 11.99 11.44
C LEU A 14 -2.20 13.04 10.34
N VAL A 15 -1.90 12.60 9.13
CA VAL A 15 -1.92 13.40 7.90
C VAL A 15 -3.03 12.86 7.01
N THR A 16 -3.96 13.72 6.61
CA THR A 16 -5.02 13.39 5.66
C THR A 16 -4.80 14.16 4.37
N MET A 17 -4.79 13.44 3.25
CA MET A 17 -4.64 13.97 1.91
C MET A 17 -5.85 13.54 1.07
N SER A 18 -6.16 14.33 0.03
CA SER A 18 -7.22 14.03 -0.92
C SER A 18 -6.66 14.16 -2.32
N GLY A 19 -6.61 13.05 -3.06
CA GLY A 19 -6.13 13.00 -4.44
C GLY A 19 -4.63 13.28 -4.60
N ALA A 20 -3.82 13.15 -3.54
CA ALA A 20 -2.38 13.38 -3.68
C ALA A 20 -1.76 12.31 -4.60
N PRO A 21 -0.89 12.70 -5.57
CA PRO A 21 -0.25 11.73 -6.44
C PRO A 21 0.51 10.66 -5.64
N ILE A 22 0.33 9.39 -5.99
CA ILE A 22 0.91 8.27 -5.23
C ILE A 22 2.44 8.34 -5.13
N LEU A 23 3.12 8.89 -6.13
CA LEU A 23 4.56 9.12 -6.08
C LEU A 23 4.93 10.09 -4.93
N ARG A 24 4.20 11.20 -4.78
CA ARG A 24 4.39 12.17 -3.69
C ARG A 24 4.13 11.53 -2.33
N GLN A 25 3.06 10.73 -2.22
CA GLN A 25 2.77 9.99 -0.99
C GLN A 25 3.92 9.02 -0.64
N LEU A 26 4.41 8.23 -1.60
CA LEU A 26 5.48 7.27 -1.33
C LEU A 26 6.81 7.95 -0.96
N HIS A 27 7.13 9.10 -1.57
CA HIS A 27 8.27 9.92 -1.17
C HIS A 27 8.12 10.43 0.26
N LEU A 28 6.92 10.89 0.62
CA LEU A 28 6.62 11.29 1.99
C LEU A 28 6.79 10.12 2.96
N GLU A 29 6.20 8.95 2.68
CA GLU A 29 6.31 7.76 3.52
C GLU A 29 7.76 7.37 3.76
N GLU A 30 8.57 7.37 2.70
CA GLU A 30 9.98 7.01 2.75
C GLU A 30 10.79 8.02 3.56
N ARG A 31 10.54 9.33 3.36
CA ARG A 31 11.17 10.40 4.13
C ARG A 31 10.82 10.28 5.61
N LEU A 32 9.53 10.15 5.93
CA LEU A 32 9.07 10.00 7.30
C LEU A 32 9.65 8.75 7.94
N LEU A 33 9.74 7.62 7.24
CA LEU A 33 10.34 6.37 7.75
C LEU A 33 11.84 6.50 8.05
N ARG A 34 12.58 7.26 7.23
CA ARG A 34 14.05 7.32 7.32
C ARG A 34 14.59 8.49 8.15
N HIS A 35 13.89 9.62 8.17
CA HIS A 35 14.40 10.88 8.72
C HIS A 35 13.63 11.42 9.93
N THR A 36 12.58 10.74 10.40
CA THR A 36 11.84 11.16 11.60
C THR A 36 11.82 10.10 12.70
N GLY A 37 11.51 10.52 13.93
CA GLY A 37 11.32 9.63 15.09
C GLY A 37 9.87 9.43 15.50
N ASP A 38 8.92 10.20 14.96
CA ASP A 38 7.50 10.14 15.35
C ASP A 38 6.78 8.92 14.77
N ASN A 39 5.59 8.58 15.30
CA ASN A 39 4.69 7.65 14.62
C ASN A 39 3.72 8.42 13.73
N TRP A 40 3.41 7.88 12.55
CA TRP A 40 2.58 8.54 11.54
C TRP A 40 1.48 7.62 11.05
N CYS A 41 0.29 8.20 10.87
CA CYS A 41 -0.76 7.66 10.05
C CYS A 41 -0.99 8.62 8.89
N ILE A 42 -0.86 8.13 7.66
CA ILE A 42 -1.21 8.87 6.45
C ILE A 42 -2.44 8.24 5.85
N ILE A 43 -3.47 9.04 5.59
CA ILE A 43 -4.65 8.62 4.83
C ILE A 43 -4.71 9.47 3.56
N ASN A 44 -4.76 8.83 2.40
CA ASN A 44 -4.95 9.52 1.12
C ASN A 44 -6.22 9.01 0.45
N ASP A 45 -7.13 9.93 0.13
CA ASP A 45 -8.37 9.63 -0.57
C ASP A 45 -8.16 9.74 -2.08
N GLY A 46 -7.81 8.61 -2.72
CA GLY A 46 -7.55 8.55 -4.15
C GLY A 46 -6.17 9.06 -4.57
N THR A 47 -5.80 8.72 -5.79
CA THR A 47 -4.65 9.29 -6.50
C THR A 47 -5.02 9.51 -7.97
N THR A 48 -4.44 10.53 -8.59
CA THR A 48 -4.55 10.76 -10.03
C THR A 48 -3.19 11.16 -10.60
N PRO A 49 -2.81 10.67 -11.80
CA PRO A 49 -3.53 9.72 -12.66
C PRO A 49 -3.47 8.26 -12.13
N PRO A 50 -4.23 7.31 -12.72
CA PRO A 50 -4.03 5.88 -12.49
C PRO A 50 -2.56 5.51 -12.65
N THR A 51 -1.99 4.80 -11.69
CA THR A 51 -0.55 4.55 -11.61
C THR A 51 -0.28 3.12 -11.17
N ILE A 52 0.61 2.43 -11.87
CA ILE A 52 1.11 1.10 -11.48
C ILE A 52 2.18 1.29 -10.41
N VAL A 53 2.03 0.62 -9.28
CA VAL A 53 2.99 0.65 -8.17
C VAL A 53 3.56 -0.75 -7.95
N MET A 54 4.83 -0.92 -8.28
CA MET A 54 5.58 -2.16 -8.16
C MET A 54 6.43 -2.20 -6.89
N GLY A 55 6.56 -3.38 -6.29
CA GLY A 55 7.51 -3.59 -5.18
C GLY A 55 8.97 -3.49 -5.63
N VAL A 56 9.87 -3.24 -4.68
CA VAL A 56 11.30 -2.97 -4.94
C VAL A 56 12.00 -4.07 -5.76
N SER A 57 11.59 -5.33 -5.59
CA SER A 57 12.16 -6.48 -6.30
C SER A 57 11.33 -6.93 -7.52
N GLY A 58 10.26 -6.21 -7.84
CA GLY A 58 9.35 -6.55 -8.94
C GLY A 58 10.00 -6.33 -10.31
N ARG A 59 9.79 -7.29 -11.22
CA ARG A 59 10.25 -7.19 -12.62
C ARG A 59 9.09 -6.79 -13.52
N VAL A 60 9.22 -5.67 -14.22
CA VAL A 60 8.19 -5.14 -15.15
C VAL A 60 7.75 -6.22 -16.14
N SER A 61 8.72 -6.91 -16.74
CA SER A 61 8.49 -7.96 -17.72
C SER A 61 7.59 -9.12 -17.26
N GLU A 62 7.55 -9.37 -15.95
CA GLU A 62 6.81 -10.46 -15.31
C GLU A 62 5.46 -10.02 -14.74
N LEU A 63 5.29 -8.73 -14.43
CA LEU A 63 4.16 -8.22 -13.63
C LEU A 63 3.27 -7.22 -14.38
N VAL A 64 3.76 -6.64 -15.47
CA VAL A 64 3.09 -5.57 -16.21
C VAL A 64 2.88 -5.97 -17.67
N GLU A 65 1.69 -5.65 -18.20
CA GLU A 65 1.41 -5.68 -19.63
C GLU A 65 1.94 -4.42 -20.30
N ILE A 66 3.15 -4.49 -20.82
CA ILE A 66 3.93 -3.30 -21.24
C ILE A 66 3.29 -2.57 -22.42
N GLN A 67 2.75 -3.31 -23.40
CA GLN A 67 2.15 -2.72 -24.60
C GLN A 67 0.95 -1.80 -24.30
N PRO A 68 -0.09 -2.24 -23.57
CA PRO A 68 -1.18 -1.33 -23.20
C PRO A 68 -0.71 -0.19 -22.28
N VAL A 69 0.25 -0.44 -21.38
CA VAL A 69 0.81 0.60 -20.51
C VAL A 69 1.50 1.72 -21.29
N LEU A 70 2.31 1.40 -22.30
CA LEU A 70 2.95 2.40 -23.16
C LEU A 70 1.94 3.15 -24.01
N ARG A 71 0.99 2.43 -24.62
CA ARG A 71 -0.07 3.03 -25.45
C ARG A 71 -0.89 4.05 -24.66
N ASP A 72 -1.26 3.70 -23.44
CA ASP A 72 -2.16 4.51 -22.61
C ASP A 72 -1.37 5.45 -21.66
N ARG A 73 -0.02 5.43 -21.74
CA ARG A 73 0.91 6.24 -20.95
C ARG A 73 0.67 6.15 -19.45
N VAL A 74 0.44 4.93 -18.95
CA VAL A 74 0.20 4.69 -17.51
C VAL A 74 1.54 4.76 -16.76
N PRO A 75 1.70 5.66 -15.76
CA PRO A 75 2.91 5.74 -14.97
C PRO A 75 3.23 4.44 -14.23
N VAL A 76 4.51 4.06 -14.19
CA VAL A 76 5.01 2.90 -13.45
C VAL A 76 6.00 3.35 -12.37
N VAL A 77 5.62 3.21 -11.11
CA VAL A 77 6.44 3.56 -9.95
C VAL A 77 7.00 2.29 -9.31
N ARG A 78 8.30 2.27 -9.04
CA ARG A 78 8.94 1.27 -8.17
C ARG A 78 9.08 1.85 -6.77
N ARG A 79 8.35 1.30 -5.81
CA ARG A 79 8.36 1.76 -4.40
C ARG A 79 9.51 1.16 -3.61
N PHE A 80 9.83 1.82 -2.49
CA PHE A 80 10.88 1.42 -1.55
C PHE A 80 10.57 0.16 -0.71
N SER A 81 9.30 -0.27 -0.64
CA SER A 81 8.86 -1.45 0.11
C SER A 81 8.79 -2.72 -0.75
N GLY A 82 8.76 -3.87 -0.09
CA GLY A 82 8.58 -5.17 -0.75
C GLY A 82 7.14 -5.42 -1.22
N GLY A 83 6.81 -6.65 -1.57
CA GLY A 83 5.46 -7.08 -1.95
C GLY A 83 5.17 -7.02 -3.45
N GLY A 84 3.90 -7.26 -3.82
CA GLY A 84 3.45 -7.39 -5.21
C GLY A 84 3.28 -6.06 -5.96
N THR A 85 2.72 -6.14 -7.17
CA THR A 85 2.36 -4.99 -7.99
C THR A 85 0.86 -4.74 -7.90
N VAL A 86 0.48 -3.47 -7.83
CA VAL A 86 -0.91 -3.01 -7.89
C VAL A 86 -1.03 -1.89 -8.92
N ILE A 87 -2.24 -1.65 -9.40
CA ILE A 87 -2.62 -0.40 -10.03
C ILE A 87 -3.54 0.34 -9.07
N VAL A 88 -3.35 1.65 -8.95
CA VAL A 88 -4.09 2.50 -8.05
C VAL A 88 -4.57 3.75 -8.76
N ASP A 89 -5.72 4.27 -8.34
CA ASP A 89 -6.44 5.34 -9.02
C ASP A 89 -7.29 6.14 -8.01
N GLN A 90 -8.17 7.02 -8.51
CA GLN A 90 -9.13 7.78 -7.68
C GLN A 90 -10.08 6.87 -6.91
N GLY A 91 -10.24 5.61 -7.34
CA GLY A 91 -11.00 4.54 -6.73
C GLY A 91 -10.28 3.83 -5.58
N THR A 92 -9.07 4.26 -5.21
CA THR A 92 -8.26 3.62 -4.16
C THR A 92 -8.19 4.48 -2.90
N MET A 93 -8.45 3.90 -1.73
CA MET A 93 -8.15 4.50 -0.43
C MET A 93 -6.78 4.01 0.05
N PHE A 94 -5.96 4.89 0.59
CA PHE A 94 -4.66 4.52 1.16
C PHE A 94 -4.63 4.77 2.66
N VAL A 95 -4.07 3.82 3.40
CA VAL A 95 -3.73 4.01 4.81
C VAL A 95 -2.32 3.50 5.03
N THR A 96 -1.46 4.36 5.55
CA THR A 96 -0.07 4.04 5.89
C THR A 96 0.16 4.27 7.37
N LEU A 97 0.76 3.28 8.03
CA LEU A 97 1.19 3.33 9.42
C LEU A 97 2.72 3.26 9.45
N ILE A 98 3.36 4.28 9.99
CA ILE A 98 4.81 4.35 10.21
C ILE A 98 5.03 4.40 11.72
N CYS A 99 5.68 3.40 12.28
CA CYS A 99 5.77 3.24 13.72
C CYS A 99 7.20 2.93 14.17
N ASN A 100 7.54 3.40 15.37
CA ASN A 100 8.68 2.86 16.10
C ASN A 100 8.40 1.40 16.48
N LYS A 101 9.42 0.56 16.51
CA LYS A 101 9.31 -0.85 16.94
C LYS A 101 8.77 -1.01 18.36
N THR A 102 8.90 0.03 19.19
CA THR A 102 8.41 0.08 20.57
C THR A 102 7.05 0.76 20.71
N ALA A 103 6.44 1.22 19.61
CA ALA A 103 5.19 1.97 19.66
C ALA A 103 3.96 1.09 19.92
N VAL A 104 4.09 -0.22 19.70
CA VAL A 104 3.05 -1.21 20.00
C VAL A 104 3.66 -2.25 20.93
N ASP A 105 3.15 -2.32 22.15
CA ASP A 105 3.67 -3.23 23.18
C ASP A 105 3.57 -4.70 22.70
N GLY A 106 4.69 -5.42 22.80
CA GLY A 106 4.78 -6.84 22.42
C GLY A 106 4.88 -7.12 20.91
N LEU A 107 4.75 -6.11 20.05
CA LEU A 107 4.84 -6.31 18.60
C LEU A 107 6.30 -6.49 18.15
N GLN A 108 6.61 -7.64 17.56
CA GLN A 108 7.89 -7.83 16.89
C GLN A 108 7.85 -7.18 15.49
N PRO A 109 8.92 -6.48 15.06
CA PRO A 109 8.94 -5.80 13.76
C PRO A 109 9.20 -6.78 12.61
N PHE A 110 8.36 -7.81 12.47
CA PHE A 110 8.40 -8.76 11.36
C PHE A 110 7.11 -8.68 10.55
N PRO A 111 7.14 -9.02 9.24
CA PRO A 111 5.97 -8.87 8.38
C PRO A 111 4.71 -9.58 8.93
N ARG A 112 4.83 -10.82 9.43
CA ARG A 112 3.70 -11.60 9.95
C ARG A 112 3.10 -10.98 11.22
N ASP A 113 3.93 -10.54 12.15
CA ASP A 113 3.49 -9.89 13.39
C ASP A 113 2.80 -8.56 13.11
N ILE A 114 3.38 -7.74 12.22
CA ILE A 114 2.78 -6.48 11.78
C ILE A 114 1.42 -6.75 11.12
N MET A 115 1.34 -7.70 10.17
CA MET A 115 0.07 -8.08 9.52
C MET A 115 -0.99 -8.56 10.52
N SER A 116 -0.58 -9.37 11.50
CA SER A 116 -1.48 -9.88 12.55
C SER A 116 -2.04 -8.74 13.40
N TRP A 117 -1.19 -7.78 13.79
CA TRP A 117 -1.62 -6.62 14.56
C TRP A 117 -2.53 -5.69 13.74
N THR A 118 -2.16 -5.36 12.50
CA THR A 118 -2.99 -4.50 11.64
C THR A 118 -4.30 -5.16 11.27
N SER A 119 -4.34 -6.48 11.11
CA SER A 119 -5.60 -7.22 10.91
C SER A 119 -6.55 -7.06 12.10
N LYS A 120 -6.06 -7.07 13.34
CA LYS A 120 -6.92 -6.82 14.52
C LYS A 120 -7.48 -5.39 14.52
N LEU A 121 -6.63 -4.41 14.18
CA LEU A 121 -7.04 -3.01 14.04
C LEU A 121 -8.12 -2.86 12.97
N TYR A 122 -7.89 -3.40 11.77
CA TYR A 122 -8.86 -3.33 10.67
C TYR A 122 -10.11 -4.18 10.91
N GLY A 123 -10.02 -5.25 11.70
CA GLY A 123 -11.19 -6.02 12.13
C GLY A 123 -12.22 -5.14 12.86
N LYS A 124 -11.77 -4.14 13.63
CA LYS A 124 -12.64 -3.13 14.24
C LYS A 124 -13.19 -2.13 13.22
N VAL A 125 -12.38 -1.74 12.25
CA VAL A 125 -12.81 -0.84 11.16
C VAL A 125 -13.97 -1.47 10.37
N PHE A 126 -13.85 -2.76 10.06
CA PHE A 126 -14.80 -3.50 9.24
C PHE A 126 -15.87 -4.26 10.05
N GLU A 127 -15.93 -4.06 11.37
CA GLU A 127 -16.96 -4.68 12.21
C GLU A 127 -18.37 -4.22 11.75
N GLY A 128 -19.18 -5.19 11.33
CA GLY A 128 -20.51 -4.96 10.75
C GLY A 128 -20.53 -4.77 9.23
N PHE A 129 -19.40 -4.83 8.54
CA PHE A 129 -19.29 -4.68 7.09
C PHE A 129 -18.56 -5.88 6.46
N GLY A 130 -19.33 -6.87 5.99
CA GLY A 130 -18.78 -8.10 5.39
C GLY A 130 -18.01 -8.99 6.38
N GLU A 131 -17.64 -10.20 5.94
CA GLU A 131 -16.77 -11.09 6.73
C GLU A 131 -15.30 -10.76 6.47
N PHE A 132 -14.71 -9.92 7.31
CA PHE A 132 -13.31 -9.50 7.16
C PHE A 132 -12.33 -10.61 7.53
N HIS A 133 -11.36 -10.88 6.66
CA HIS A 133 -10.27 -11.81 6.90
C HIS A 133 -8.91 -11.22 6.50
N LEU A 134 -7.90 -11.57 7.29
CA LEU A 134 -6.52 -11.62 6.83
C LEU A 134 -6.27 -12.96 6.13
N ARG A 135 -5.96 -12.93 4.84
CA ARG A 135 -5.59 -14.10 4.03
C ARG A 135 -4.18 -13.89 3.47
N GLU A 136 -3.20 -14.58 4.03
CA GLU A 136 -1.77 -14.36 3.74
C GLU A 136 -1.35 -12.90 3.95
N ASN A 137 -1.18 -12.12 2.88
CA ASN A 137 -0.81 -10.70 2.91
C ASN A 137 -1.96 -9.77 2.47
N ASP A 138 -3.16 -10.32 2.29
CA ASP A 138 -4.32 -9.60 1.76
C ASP A 138 -5.39 -9.42 2.83
N TYR A 139 -6.15 -8.33 2.68
CA TYR A 139 -7.43 -8.18 3.34
C TYR A 139 -8.55 -8.55 2.37
N ALA A 140 -9.45 -9.40 2.84
CA ALA A 140 -10.54 -9.95 2.04
C ALA A 140 -11.86 -9.87 2.77
N PHE A 141 -12.94 -9.65 2.02
CA PHE A 141 -14.30 -9.89 2.46
C PHE A 141 -14.70 -11.26 1.92
N ASN A 142 -15.06 -12.19 2.81
CA ASN A 142 -15.28 -13.60 2.46
C ASN A 142 -14.03 -14.19 1.77
N HIS A 143 -14.07 -14.31 0.43
CA HIS A 143 -13.01 -14.88 -0.41
C HIS A 143 -12.52 -13.91 -1.50
N LEU A 144 -12.96 -12.65 -1.42
CA LEU A 144 -12.65 -11.60 -2.40
C LEU A 144 -11.73 -10.57 -1.75
N LYS A 145 -10.58 -10.35 -2.38
CA LYS A 145 -9.57 -9.39 -1.91
C LYS A 145 -10.04 -7.97 -2.18
N PHE A 146 -9.88 -7.11 -1.18
CA PHE A 146 -10.10 -5.67 -1.31
C PHE A 146 -8.95 -4.83 -0.76
N GLY A 147 -8.02 -5.42 0.00
CA GLY A 147 -6.86 -4.73 0.55
C GLY A 147 -5.54 -5.42 0.18
N GLY A 148 -4.59 -4.67 -0.36
CA GLY A 148 -3.23 -5.12 -0.65
C GLY A 148 -2.23 -4.44 0.28
N ASN A 149 -1.37 -5.24 0.92
CA ASN A 149 -0.43 -4.76 1.94
C ASN A 149 1.03 -4.93 1.52
N ALA A 150 1.87 -4.01 2.00
CA ALA A 150 3.31 -4.14 1.92
C ALA A 150 3.99 -3.43 3.10
N GLN A 151 5.20 -3.89 3.43
CA GLN A 151 5.98 -3.37 4.54
C GLN A 151 7.41 -3.04 4.11
N SER A 152 8.02 -2.11 4.84
CA SER A 152 9.47 -1.93 4.91
C SER A 152 9.86 -1.80 6.37
N ILE A 153 10.89 -2.54 6.79
CA ILE A 153 11.34 -2.62 8.17
C ILE A 153 12.78 -2.15 8.23
N THR A 154 13.05 -1.18 9.11
CA THR A 154 14.39 -0.70 9.44
C THR A 154 14.76 -1.17 10.85
N LYS A 155 15.98 -0.85 11.31
CA LYS A 155 16.48 -1.25 12.64
C LYS A 155 15.55 -0.87 13.79
N ASN A 156 14.89 0.29 13.70
CA ASN A 156 14.12 0.88 14.80
C ASN A 156 12.66 1.16 14.45
N ARG A 157 12.29 1.11 13.16
CA ARG A 157 10.98 1.57 12.69
C ARG A 157 10.48 0.67 11.57
N TRP A 158 9.19 0.67 11.36
CA TRP A 158 8.55 -0.06 10.27
C TRP A 158 7.46 0.81 9.64
N VAL A 159 7.20 0.55 8.37
CA VAL A 159 6.01 1.05 7.67
C VAL A 159 5.17 -0.14 7.24
N HIS A 160 3.86 0.01 7.37
CA HIS A 160 2.85 -0.84 6.76
C HIS A 160 1.89 0.06 5.99
N HIS A 161 1.86 -0.09 4.67
CA HIS A 161 0.88 0.61 3.85
C HIS A 161 -0.11 -0.35 3.23
N THR A 162 -1.36 0.09 3.19
CA THR A 162 -2.47 -0.65 2.61
C THR A 162 -3.11 0.18 1.51
N SER A 163 -3.29 -0.43 0.36
CA SER A 163 -4.18 0.05 -0.70
C SER A 163 -5.52 -0.68 -0.57
N PHE A 164 -6.59 0.08 -0.52
CA PHE A 164 -7.96 -0.37 -0.32
C PHE A 164 -8.78 -0.07 -1.57
N LEU A 165 -9.34 -1.11 -2.18
CA LEU A 165 -10.09 -1.06 -3.43
C LEU A 165 -11.50 -0.52 -3.18
N TRP A 166 -11.64 0.80 -3.08
CA TRP A 166 -12.95 1.43 -2.81
C TRP A 166 -13.91 1.27 -3.99
N ASP A 167 -13.49 1.72 -5.17
CA ASP A 167 -14.26 1.70 -6.41
C ASP A 167 -13.33 1.76 -7.63
N TYR A 168 -12.44 0.76 -7.75
CA TYR A 168 -11.45 0.74 -8.82
C TYR A 168 -12.10 0.54 -10.19
N ASP A 169 -11.46 1.11 -11.23
CA ASP A 169 -11.83 0.81 -12.61
C ASP A 169 -11.30 -0.58 -13.00
N VAL A 170 -12.20 -1.45 -13.44
CA VAL A 170 -11.85 -2.82 -13.85
C VAL A 170 -10.89 -2.82 -15.03
N LYS A 171 -10.98 -1.84 -15.94
CA LYS A 171 -10.07 -1.73 -17.10
C LYS A 171 -8.62 -1.57 -16.68
N ASN A 172 -8.37 -0.97 -15.52
CA ASN A 172 -7.02 -0.81 -14.99
C ASN A 172 -6.37 -2.16 -14.67
N MET A 173 -7.16 -3.22 -14.45
CA MET A 173 -6.61 -4.56 -14.18
C MET A 173 -5.95 -5.19 -15.42
N ASP A 174 -6.30 -4.73 -16.62
CA ASP A 174 -5.74 -5.23 -17.89
C ASP A 174 -4.26 -4.84 -18.08
N TYR A 175 -3.76 -3.88 -17.28
CA TYR A 175 -2.35 -3.52 -17.29
C TYR A 175 -1.46 -4.47 -16.47
N LEU A 176 -2.05 -5.38 -15.69
CA LEU A 176 -1.34 -6.25 -14.77
C LEU A 176 -1.37 -7.70 -15.25
N LYS A 177 -0.24 -8.38 -15.11
CA LYS A 177 -0.17 -9.83 -15.27
C LYS A 177 -0.63 -10.53 -14.02
N ILE A 178 -1.18 -11.75 -14.19
CA ILE A 178 -1.35 -12.67 -13.06
C ILE A 178 0.06 -13.03 -12.54
N PRO A 179 0.38 -12.75 -11.26
CA PRO A 179 1.71 -13.03 -10.73
C PRO A 179 1.94 -14.53 -10.64
N LYS A 180 3.16 -14.98 -10.98
CA LYS A 180 3.57 -16.40 -10.85
C LYS A 180 3.41 -16.96 -9.44
N ARG A 181 3.51 -16.10 -8.43
CA ARG A 181 3.25 -16.41 -7.02
C ARG A 181 2.02 -15.63 -6.59
N ALA A 182 0.85 -16.24 -6.80
CA ALA A 182 -0.42 -15.77 -6.28
C ALA A 182 -0.74 -16.48 -4.95
N PRO A 183 -1.55 -15.87 -4.08
CA PRO A 183 -1.98 -16.53 -2.85
C PRO A 183 -2.86 -17.74 -3.17
N GLU A 184 -2.80 -18.78 -2.34
CA GLU A 184 -3.43 -20.08 -2.60
C GLU A 184 -4.96 -19.95 -2.72
N TYR A 185 -5.55 -19.11 -1.87
CA TYR A 185 -7.00 -18.85 -1.88
C TYR A 185 -7.50 -18.10 -3.13
N ARG A 186 -6.60 -17.62 -4.01
CA ARG A 186 -6.99 -17.07 -5.31
C ARG A 186 -7.66 -18.11 -6.18
N LEU A 187 -7.28 -19.39 -6.06
CA LEU A 187 -7.87 -20.50 -6.85
C LEU A 187 -7.88 -20.19 -8.36
N GLU A 188 -6.75 -19.66 -8.86
CA GLU A 188 -6.53 -19.32 -10.28
C GLU A 188 -7.49 -18.30 -10.90
N ARG A 189 -8.36 -17.68 -10.10
CA ARG A 189 -9.28 -16.63 -10.54
C ARG A 189 -8.53 -15.47 -11.21
N ASN A 190 -9.13 -14.89 -12.24
CA ASN A 190 -8.64 -13.63 -12.82
C ASN A 190 -8.81 -12.47 -11.81
N HIS A 191 -8.39 -11.26 -12.19
CA HIS A 191 -8.48 -10.12 -11.28
C HIS A 191 -9.93 -9.76 -10.92
N THR A 192 -10.87 -9.80 -11.88
CA THR A 192 -12.26 -9.40 -11.64
C THR A 192 -13.00 -10.37 -10.73
N ASP A 193 -12.69 -11.66 -10.80
CA ASP A 193 -13.34 -12.70 -10.00
C ASP A 193 -12.70 -12.88 -8.61
N PHE A 194 -11.51 -12.30 -8.43
CA PHE A 194 -10.75 -12.37 -7.17
C PHE A 194 -10.92 -11.14 -6.29
N LEU A 195 -11.28 -10.00 -6.86
CA LEU A 195 -11.37 -8.72 -6.17
C LEU A 195 -12.83 -8.33 -5.89
N CYS A 196 -13.04 -7.49 -4.87
CA CYS A 196 -14.31 -6.79 -4.67
C CYS A 196 -14.09 -5.31 -4.40
N ARG A 197 -15.16 -4.53 -4.53
CA ARG A 197 -15.16 -3.09 -4.25
C ARG A 197 -15.72 -2.83 -2.86
N MET A 198 -15.01 -2.04 -2.04
CA MET A 198 -15.48 -1.73 -0.70
C MET A 198 -16.76 -0.92 -0.66
N LYS A 199 -17.07 -0.12 -1.70
CA LYS A 199 -18.34 0.63 -1.78
C LYS A 199 -19.59 -0.25 -1.73
N GLU A 200 -19.45 -1.55 -2.01
CA GLU A 200 -20.54 -2.53 -1.94
C GLU A 200 -20.82 -2.97 -0.49
N TYR A 201 -19.87 -2.71 0.42
CA TYR A 201 -19.91 -3.14 1.83
C TYR A 201 -20.01 -1.96 2.78
N MET A 202 -19.32 -0.86 2.50
CA MET A 202 -19.23 0.32 3.36
C MET A 202 -19.97 1.52 2.75
N PRO A 203 -20.65 2.35 3.57
CA PRO A 203 -21.54 3.41 3.08
C PRO A 203 -20.79 4.60 2.45
N SER A 204 -19.60 4.96 2.95
CA SER A 204 -18.83 6.10 2.45
C SER A 204 -17.35 6.05 2.87
N ARG A 205 -16.51 6.76 2.12
CA ARG A 205 -15.07 6.93 2.44
C ARG A 205 -14.85 7.65 3.76
N SER A 206 -15.73 8.60 4.11
CA SER A 206 -15.67 9.29 5.40
C SER A 206 -15.90 8.33 6.56
N VAL A 207 -16.90 7.44 6.48
CA VAL A 207 -17.14 6.41 7.50
C VAL A 207 -15.95 5.47 7.64
N PHE A 208 -15.30 5.08 6.54
CA PHE A 208 -14.07 4.30 6.58
C PHE A 208 -12.95 5.06 7.31
N THR A 209 -12.67 6.31 6.92
CA THR A 209 -11.66 7.16 7.55
C THR A 209 -11.90 7.37 9.05
N ASP A 210 -13.13 7.69 9.44
CA ASP A 210 -13.50 7.92 10.85
C ASP A 210 -13.30 6.65 11.70
N ARG A 211 -13.62 5.48 11.13
CA ARG A 211 -13.41 4.19 11.79
C ARG A 211 -11.94 3.82 11.91
N VAL A 212 -11.11 4.10 10.90
CA VAL A 212 -9.65 3.94 11.00
C VAL A 212 -9.09 4.81 12.12
N ILE A 213 -9.48 6.08 12.19
CA ILE A 213 -9.02 7.00 13.24
C ILE A 213 -9.50 6.53 14.62
N THR A 214 -10.74 6.02 14.71
CA THR A 214 -11.29 5.49 15.96
C THR A 214 -10.53 4.25 16.43
N ALA A 215 -10.27 3.30 15.55
CA ALA A 215 -9.48 2.11 15.87
C ALA A 215 -8.04 2.47 16.29
N LEU A 216 -7.42 3.46 15.64
CA LEU A 216 -6.09 3.96 16.02
C LEU A 216 -6.07 4.55 17.43
N ARG A 217 -7.15 5.23 17.85
CA ARG A 217 -7.24 5.83 19.19
C ARG A 217 -7.21 4.82 20.33
N GLU A 218 -7.50 3.54 20.08
CA GLU A 218 -7.37 2.48 21.09
C GLU A 218 -5.91 2.20 21.47
N HIS A 219 -4.99 2.44 20.53
CA HIS A 219 -3.55 2.15 20.69
C HIS A 219 -2.72 3.43 20.85
N PHE A 220 -3.15 4.54 20.26
CA PHE A 220 -2.37 5.78 20.16
C PHE A 220 -3.16 7.00 20.65
N SER A 221 -2.43 8.03 21.07
CA SER A 221 -2.97 9.39 21.11
C SER A 221 -2.86 9.96 19.70
N VAL A 222 -3.99 10.15 18.99
CA VAL A 222 -4.01 10.58 17.59
C VAL A 222 -4.12 12.10 17.49
N LYS A 223 -3.14 12.76 16.84
CA LYS A 223 -3.10 14.21 16.64
C LYS A 223 -3.04 14.57 15.16
N PRO A 224 -4.04 15.28 14.60
CA PRO A 224 -3.94 15.88 13.28
C PRO A 224 -2.70 16.76 13.17
N THR A 225 -1.93 16.60 12.10
CA THR A 225 -0.67 17.31 11.87
C THR A 225 -0.65 17.81 10.44
N ASP A 226 -0.38 19.10 10.26
CA ASP A 226 -0.16 19.68 8.94
C ASP A 226 1.23 19.26 8.44
N LEU A 227 1.29 18.78 7.21
CA LEU A 227 2.50 18.22 6.63
C LEU A 227 3.60 19.28 6.46
N GLU A 228 3.22 20.50 6.10
CA GLU A 228 4.15 21.61 5.89
C GLU A 228 4.89 22.01 7.18
N THR A 229 4.34 21.66 8.34
CA THR A 229 4.98 21.93 9.64
C THR A 229 6.07 20.91 10.02
N VAL A 230 6.16 19.80 9.27
CA VAL A 230 7.01 18.64 9.58
C VAL A 230 8.19 18.53 8.63
N LEU A 231 7.98 18.89 7.37
CA LEU A 231 9.01 18.90 6.34
C LEU A 231 9.77 20.22 6.42
N SER A 232 10.78 20.32 7.29
CA SER A 232 11.83 21.33 7.07
C SER A 232 12.52 21.03 5.74
N ASP A 233 12.97 22.05 5.01
CA ASP A 233 13.66 21.97 3.70
C ASP A 233 15.06 21.32 3.81
N ASP A 234 15.13 20.12 4.38
CA ASP A 234 16.31 19.27 4.33
C ASP A 234 16.46 18.83 2.86
N GLU A 235 17.35 19.52 2.14
CA GLU A 235 17.63 19.39 0.71
C GLU A 235 18.31 18.05 0.35
N GLU A 236 18.70 17.23 1.34
CA GLU A 236 19.56 16.06 1.11
C GLU A 236 18.80 14.71 1.01
N PHE A 237 17.46 14.70 1.13
CA PHE A 237 16.70 13.44 1.00
C PHE A 237 16.50 13.04 -0.46
N VAL A 238 17.17 11.97 -0.88
CA VAL A 238 16.96 11.32 -2.19
C VAL A 238 16.10 10.05 -2.00
N PRO A 239 14.84 10.03 -2.49
CA PRO A 239 13.99 8.85 -2.40
C PRO A 239 14.51 7.71 -3.27
N SER A 240 14.48 6.48 -2.75
CA SER A 240 14.71 5.28 -3.56
C SER A 240 13.48 4.88 -4.38
N THR A 241 12.29 5.35 -3.98
CA THR A 241 11.09 5.27 -4.80
C THR A 241 11.23 6.13 -6.04
N LYS A 242 11.04 5.52 -7.21
CA LYS A 242 11.23 6.19 -8.50
C LYS A 242 10.16 5.84 -9.51
N LEU A 243 9.82 6.84 -10.32
CA LEU A 243 9.12 6.64 -11.59
C LEU A 243 10.08 5.95 -12.56
N LEU A 244 9.63 4.92 -13.25
CA LEU A 244 10.40 4.28 -14.32
C LEU A 244 10.25 5.09 -15.60
N SER A 245 11.34 5.26 -16.35
CA SER A 245 11.32 6.01 -17.60
C SER A 245 10.60 5.21 -18.70
N GLU A 246 10.05 5.88 -19.72
CA GLU A 246 9.51 5.16 -20.89
C GLU A 246 10.60 4.35 -21.60
N GLN A 247 11.84 4.87 -21.64
CA GLN A 247 13.01 4.17 -22.16
C GLN A 247 13.29 2.86 -21.40
N ASP A 248 13.20 2.88 -20.06
CA ASP A 248 13.35 1.67 -19.23
C ASP A 248 12.31 0.60 -19.60
N LEU A 249 11.10 1.01 -20.01
CA LEU A 249 10.01 0.10 -20.39
C LEU A 249 10.19 -0.42 -21.82
N GLU A 250 10.63 0.43 -22.74
CA GLU A 250 10.88 0.08 -24.15
C GLU A 250 12.07 -0.89 -24.32
N GLU A 251 13.16 -0.68 -23.57
CA GLU A 251 14.33 -1.59 -23.57
C GLU A 251 13.93 -3.03 -23.16
N ILE A 252 12.94 -3.17 -22.27
CA ILE A 252 12.42 -4.47 -21.84
C ILE A 252 11.64 -5.18 -22.96
N ILE A 253 11.03 -4.43 -23.88
CA ILE A 253 10.38 -5.01 -25.07
C ILE A 253 11.44 -5.49 -26.06
N SER A 254 12.39 -4.62 -26.42
CA SER A 254 13.44 -4.91 -27.40
C SER A 254 14.29 -6.14 -27.02
N SER A 255 14.62 -6.28 -25.73
CA SER A 255 15.33 -7.44 -25.20
C SER A 255 14.53 -8.74 -25.30
N LYS A 256 13.20 -8.71 -25.09
CA LYS A 256 12.33 -9.88 -25.26
C LYS A 256 12.19 -10.31 -26.72
N GLU A 257 12.03 -9.35 -27.62
CA GLU A 257 11.95 -9.63 -29.06
C GLU A 257 13.24 -10.26 -29.57
N SER A 258 14.38 -9.74 -29.16
CA SER A 258 15.70 -10.31 -29.46
C SER A 258 15.82 -11.77 -28.98
N ILE A 259 15.44 -12.06 -27.73
CA ILE A 259 15.46 -13.43 -27.19
C ILE A 259 14.50 -14.37 -27.94
N ARG A 260 13.34 -13.86 -28.38
CA ARG A 260 12.35 -14.65 -29.12
C ARG A 260 12.84 -14.99 -30.54
N VAL A 261 13.49 -14.05 -31.23
CA VAL A 261 14.10 -14.29 -32.55
C VAL A 261 15.18 -15.36 -32.48
N HIS A 262 16.05 -15.31 -31.46
CA HIS A 262 17.12 -16.29 -31.29
C HIS A 262 16.60 -17.70 -30.93
N LYS A 263 15.43 -17.81 -30.28
CA LYS A 263 14.77 -19.10 -30.00
C LYS A 263 14.00 -19.69 -31.16
N VAL A 264 13.66 -18.90 -32.18
CA VAL A 264 12.95 -19.37 -33.39
C VAL A 264 13.95 -19.81 -34.48
N GLN A 265 15.20 -19.36 -34.39
CA GLN A 265 16.29 -19.73 -35.31
C GLN A 265 17.18 -20.88 -34.83
N ALA A 266 16.89 -21.49 -33.68
CA ALA A 266 17.60 -22.63 -33.09
C ALA A 266 16.67 -23.85 -33.01
#